data_AF-A0A556VYP9-F1
#
_entry.id   AF-A0A556VYP9-F1
#
_cell.length_a   1.000
_cell.length_b   1.000
_cell.length_c   1.000
_cell.angle_alpha   90.00
_cell.angle_beta   90.00
_cell.angle_gamma   90.00
#
_symmetry.space_group_name_H-M   'P 1'
#
loop_
_entity.id
_entity.type
_entity.pdbx_description
1 polymer ?
#
loop_
_entity_poly.entity_id
_entity_poly.type
_entity_poly.pdbx_seq_one_letter_code
_entity_poly.pdbx_strand_id
1 'polypeptide(L)'
;ERQVVTRKLQAPLQKHLNHYLRLIFPGATLSVDDNLLPQALIRTQPLSNQADEHGELAALSFGAREQMGLVSRLAYADLLREAGRPTLIILDDALVHCDRERLEQMKRILFDAAQRHQILLFTCHPQHWDDLGVAPRDLVSLKRASSG
;
A
#
# COMPACT_ATOMS: atom_id res chain seq x y z
N GLU A 1 -10.75 10.45 -25.84
CA GLU A 1 -10.98 11.01 -24.49
C GLU A 1 -10.47 10.12 -23.35
N ARG A 2 -10.84 8.83 -23.27
CA ARG A 2 -10.39 7.91 -22.20
C ARG A 2 -8.86 7.81 -22.06
N GLN A 3 -8.13 7.63 -23.16
CA GLN A 3 -6.65 7.53 -23.16
C GLN A 3 -5.92 8.80 -22.66
N VAL A 4 -6.50 9.99 -22.87
CA VAL A 4 -5.90 11.26 -22.42
C VAL A 4 -6.04 11.42 -20.90
N VAL A 5 -7.16 10.96 -20.33
CA VAL A 5 -7.37 10.93 -18.88
C VAL A 5 -6.43 9.91 -18.23
N THR A 6 -6.28 8.72 -18.82
CA THR A 6 -5.39 7.68 -18.29
C THR A 6 -3.94 8.16 -18.22
N ARG A 7 -3.44 8.82 -19.28
CA ARG A 7 -2.08 9.38 -19.30
C ARG A 7 -1.87 10.50 -18.28
N LYS A 8 -2.91 11.30 -17.99
CA LYS A 8 -2.86 12.34 -16.95
C LYS A 8 -2.80 11.77 -15.53
N LEU A 9 -3.32 10.56 -15.31
CA LEU A 9 -3.32 9.89 -14.01
C LEU A 9 -2.07 9.05 -13.75
N GLN A 10 -1.38 8.62 -14.82
CA GLN A 10 -0.22 7.75 -14.71
C GLN A 10 0.92 8.38 -13.90
N ALA A 11 1.31 9.63 -14.19
CA ALA A 11 2.40 10.29 -13.46
C ALA A 11 2.07 10.55 -11.98
N PRO A 12 0.89 11.08 -11.61
CA PRO A 12 0.47 11.16 -10.21
C PRO A 12 0.41 9.80 -9.50
N LEU A 13 -0.13 8.77 -10.16
CA LEU A 13 -0.18 7.42 -9.59
C LEU A 13 1.23 6.87 -9.34
N GLN A 14 2.13 7.02 -10.33
CA GLN A 14 3.51 6.57 -10.23
C GLN A 14 4.25 7.30 -9.11
N LYS A 15 4.01 8.60 -8.92
CA LYS A 15 4.55 9.36 -7.78
C LYS A 15 4.13 8.74 -6.45
N HIS A 16 2.85 8.42 -6.27
CA HIS A 16 2.34 7.81 -5.02
C HIS A 16 2.84 6.37 -4.81
N LEU A 17 2.93 5.57 -5.87
CA LEU A 17 3.52 4.23 -5.78
C LEU A 17 4.99 4.30 -5.35
N ASN A 18 5.77 5.20 -5.97
CA ASN A 18 7.18 5.40 -5.63
C ASN A 18 7.37 5.90 -4.20
N HIS A 19 6.44 6.69 -3.66
CA HIS A 19 6.45 7.14 -2.27
C HIS A 19 6.45 5.95 -1.30
N TYR A 20 5.49 5.04 -1.45
CA TYR A 20 5.41 3.85 -0.58
C TYR A 20 6.51 2.83 -0.86
N LEU A 21 6.91 2.64 -2.11
CA LEU A 21 7.95 1.68 -2.48
C LEU A 21 9.29 1.99 -1.84
N ARG A 22 9.66 3.27 -1.71
CA ARG A 22 10.89 3.66 -1.02
C ARG A 22 10.93 3.21 0.44
N LEU A 23 9.77 2.96 1.07
CA LEU A 23 9.67 2.49 2.44
C LEU A 23 9.88 0.97 2.58
N ILE A 24 9.55 0.19 1.54
CA ILE A 24 9.71 -1.28 1.53
C ILE A 24 11.01 -1.70 0.84
N PHE A 25 11.29 -1.09 -0.32
CA PHE A 25 12.40 -1.42 -1.20
C PHE A 25 13.20 -0.15 -1.53
N PRO A 26 14.16 0.24 -0.67
CA PRO A 26 15.02 1.38 -0.94
C PRO A 26 15.71 1.24 -2.31
N GLY A 27 15.61 2.28 -3.15
CA GLY A 27 16.20 2.28 -4.50
C GLY A 27 15.36 1.56 -5.58
N ALA A 28 14.19 1.03 -5.23
CA ALA A 28 13.26 0.49 -6.21
C ALA A 28 12.21 1.52 -6.65
N THR A 29 11.81 1.42 -7.91
CA THR A 29 10.67 2.12 -8.49
C THR A 29 9.74 1.10 -9.15
N LEU A 30 8.50 1.50 -9.38
CA LEU A 30 7.52 0.65 -10.07
C LEU A 30 7.06 1.32 -11.34
N SER A 31 7.05 0.56 -12.43
CA SER A 31 6.43 0.98 -13.68
C SER A 31 4.94 0.66 -13.65
N VAL A 32 4.17 1.53 -14.28
CA VAL A 32 2.72 1.42 -14.42
C VAL A 32 2.39 1.44 -15.91
N ASP A 33 1.58 0.48 -16.36
CA ASP A 33 1.16 0.38 -17.76
C ASP A 33 0.05 1.39 -18.12
N ASP A 34 -0.38 1.37 -19.39
CA ASP A 34 -1.47 2.22 -19.88
C ASP A 34 -2.85 1.88 -19.28
N ASN A 35 -2.98 0.77 -18.54
CA ASN A 35 -4.18 0.40 -17.79
C ASN A 35 -4.09 0.81 -16.32
N LEU A 36 -3.05 1.56 -15.93
CA LEU A 36 -2.76 1.97 -14.56
C LEU A 36 -2.42 0.79 -13.63
N LEU A 37 -1.95 -0.32 -14.18
CA LEU A 37 -1.55 -1.50 -13.44
C LEU A 37 -0.03 -1.53 -13.20
N PRO A 38 0.42 -1.83 -11.97
CA PRO A 38 1.80 -2.17 -11.67
C PRO A 38 2.32 -3.32 -12.55
N GLN A 39 3.44 -3.12 -13.26
CA GLN A 39 3.98 -4.14 -14.18
C GLN A 39 5.34 -4.69 -13.74
N ALA A 40 6.31 -3.81 -13.50
CA ALA A 40 7.68 -4.22 -13.19
C ALA A 40 8.27 -3.39 -12.05
N LEU A 41 9.00 -4.08 -11.18
CA LEU A 41 9.86 -3.44 -10.18
C LEU A 41 11.22 -3.20 -10.82
N ILE A 42 11.65 -1.94 -10.84
CA ILE A 42 12.94 -1.51 -11.37
C ILE A 42 13.81 -1.13 -10.19
N ARG A 43 14.94 -1.82 -9.99
CA ARG A 43 15.94 -1.45 -8.99
C ARG A 43 17.12 -0.79 -9.67
N THR A 44 17.35 0.46 -9.30
CA THR A 44 18.50 1.22 -9.79
C THR A 44 19.63 1.11 -8.78
N GLN A 45 20.81 0.68 -9.24
CA GLN A 45 22.02 0.61 -8.42
C GLN A 45 22.98 1.76 -8.82
N PRO A 46 22.81 2.97 -8.26
CA PRO A 46 23.58 4.13 -8.68
C PRO A 46 25.09 4.04 -8.41
N LEU A 47 25.53 3.06 -7.61
CA LEU A 47 26.93 2.85 -7.23
C LEU A 47 27.60 1.69 -7.99
N SER A 48 26.89 1.00 -8.90
CA SER A 48 27.47 -0.03 -9.76
C SER A 48 27.33 0.37 -11.24
N ASN A 49 28.29 -0.01 -12.08
CA ASN A 49 28.17 0.09 -13.55
C ASN A 49 27.25 -1.01 -14.12
N GLN A 50 26.36 -1.58 -13.31
CA GLN A 50 25.43 -2.62 -13.73
C GLN A 50 24.15 -1.98 -14.26
N ALA A 51 23.55 -2.64 -15.25
CA ALA A 51 22.24 -2.22 -15.76
C ALA A 51 21.17 -2.37 -14.67
N ASP A 52 20.13 -1.53 -14.74
CA ASP A 52 18.98 -1.62 -13.84
C ASP A 52 18.40 -3.04 -13.83
N GLU A 53 18.13 -3.57 -12.64
CA GLU A 53 17.49 -4.87 -12.49
C GLU A 53 15.97 -4.70 -12.66
N HIS A 54 15.41 -5.41 -13.65
CA HIS A 54 13.98 -5.41 -13.94
C HIS A 54 13.37 -6.73 -13.48
N GLY A 55 12.54 -6.68 -12.44
CA GLY A 55 11.80 -7.82 -11.93
C GLY A 55 10.32 -7.75 -12.29
N GLU A 56 9.79 -8.79 -12.92
CA GLU A 56 8.34 -8.90 -13.16
C GLU A 56 7.59 -9.03 -11.83
N LEU A 57 6.49 -8.30 -11.67
CA LEU A 57 5.67 -8.39 -10.46
C LEU A 57 5.06 -9.79 -10.27
N ALA A 58 4.84 -10.53 -11.36
CA ALA A 58 4.35 -11.90 -11.35
C ALA A 58 5.37 -12.88 -10.74
N ALA A 59 6.67 -12.58 -10.80
CA ALA A 59 7.74 -13.39 -10.24
C ALA A 59 7.92 -13.17 -8.73
N LEU A 60 7.22 -12.19 -8.13
CA LEU A 60 7.26 -11.95 -6.70
C LEU A 60 6.61 -13.11 -5.92
N SER A 61 7.14 -13.38 -4.73
CA SER A 61 6.52 -14.31 -3.80
C SER A 61 5.07 -13.91 -3.48
N PHE A 62 4.24 -14.86 -3.05
CA PHE A 62 2.84 -14.60 -2.72
C PHE A 62 2.67 -13.43 -1.73
N GLY A 63 3.43 -13.41 -0.63
CA GLY A 63 3.39 -12.31 0.34
C GLY A 63 3.87 -10.97 -0.22
N ALA A 64 4.87 -10.96 -1.11
CA ALA A 64 5.30 -9.74 -1.79
C ALA A 64 4.21 -9.20 -2.74
N ARG A 65 3.47 -10.06 -3.44
CA ARG A 65 2.33 -9.64 -4.28
C ARG A 65 1.19 -9.07 -3.44
N GLU A 66 0.90 -9.65 -2.27
CA GLU A 66 -0.10 -9.13 -1.34
C GLU A 66 0.27 -7.71 -0.86
N GLN A 67 1.52 -7.52 -0.44
CA GLN A 67 2.05 -6.21 -0.01
C GLN A 67 1.99 -5.17 -1.13
N MET A 68 2.41 -5.54 -2.34
CA MET A 68 2.32 -4.69 -3.51
C MET A 68 0.87 -4.33 -3.85
N GLY A 69 -0.06 -5.27 -3.68
CA GLY A 69 -1.48 -5.03 -3.85
C GLY A 69 -2.04 -4.02 -2.84
N LEU A 70 -1.61 -4.06 -1.58
CA LEU A 70 -1.99 -3.08 -0.58
C LEU A 70 -1.38 -1.70 -0.89
N VAL A 71 -0.08 -1.64 -1.16
CA VAL A 71 0.62 -0.40 -1.56
C VAL A 71 -0.07 0.27 -2.75
N SER A 72 -0.45 -0.52 -3.75
CA SER A 72 -1.13 0.01 -4.93
C SER A 72 -2.48 0.64 -4.57
N ARG A 73 -3.27 0.01 -3.70
CA ARG A 73 -4.55 0.57 -3.23
C ARG A 73 -4.36 1.87 -2.46
N LEU A 74 -3.32 1.96 -1.62
CA LEU A 74 -2.99 3.20 -0.89
C LEU A 74 -2.59 4.32 -1.85
N ALA A 75 -1.76 4.02 -2.86
CA ALA A 75 -1.37 4.99 -3.89
C ALA A 75 -2.58 5.48 -4.70
N TYR A 76 -3.54 4.59 -4.99
CA TYR A 76 -4.81 4.98 -5.61
C TYR A 76 -5.67 5.86 -4.70
N ALA A 77 -5.73 5.57 -3.40
CA ALA A 77 -6.44 6.42 -2.44
C ALA A 77 -5.83 7.82 -2.40
N ASP A 78 -4.49 7.94 -2.39
CA ASP A 78 -3.80 9.23 -2.45
C ASP A 78 -4.11 9.99 -3.75
N LEU A 79 -4.12 9.30 -4.89
CA LEU A 79 -4.52 9.86 -6.18
C LEU A 79 -5.94 10.42 -6.16
N LEU A 80 -6.89 9.65 -5.60
CA LEU A 80 -8.29 10.08 -5.49
C LEU A 80 -8.44 11.28 -4.55
N ARG A 81 -7.71 11.29 -3.43
CA ARG A 81 -7.70 12.41 -2.50
C ARG A 81 -7.14 13.69 -3.14
N GLU A 82 -6.04 13.60 -3.89
CA GLU A 82 -5.51 14.74 -4.66
C GLU A 82 -6.52 15.26 -5.69
N ALA A 83 -7.38 14.40 -6.23
CA ALA A 83 -8.49 14.76 -7.11
C ALA A 83 -9.75 15.26 -6.35
N GLY A 84 -9.65 15.57 -5.05
CA GLY A 84 -10.76 16.06 -4.23
C GLY A 84 -11.77 14.99 -3.82
N ARG A 85 -11.42 13.70 -3.93
CA ARG A 85 -12.25 12.55 -3.54
C ARG A 85 -11.62 11.80 -2.37
N PRO A 86 -11.77 12.29 -1.12
CA PRO A 86 -11.23 11.60 0.06
C PRO A 86 -11.82 10.18 0.14
N THR A 87 -10.97 9.21 0.49
CA THR A 87 -11.31 7.79 0.44
C THR A 87 -11.17 7.17 1.83
N LEU A 88 -12.23 6.50 2.31
CA LEU A 88 -12.16 5.65 3.49
C LEU A 88 -11.50 4.33 3.10
N ILE A 89 -10.49 3.91 3.85
CA ILE A 89 -9.80 2.64 3.62
C ILE A 89 -10.29 1.63 4.66
N ILE A 90 -10.77 0.49 4.20
CA ILE A 90 -11.15 -0.64 5.06
C ILE A 90 -10.24 -1.82 4.70
N LEU A 91 -9.55 -2.34 5.70
CA LEU A 91 -8.66 -3.49 5.59
C LEU A 91 -9.27 -4.61 6.41
N ASP A 92 -9.51 -5.77 5.79
CA ASP A 92 -10.06 -6.95 6.45
C ASP A 92 -9.06 -8.10 6.38
N ASP A 93 -8.49 -8.42 7.54
CA ASP A 93 -7.43 -9.40 7.76
C ASP A 93 -6.31 -9.31 6.70
N ALA A 94 -5.88 -8.07 6.43
CA ALA A 94 -4.77 -7.82 5.52
C ALA A 94 -3.44 -8.27 6.14
N LEU A 95 -2.52 -8.79 5.32
CA LEU A 95 -1.14 -9.12 5.69
C LEU A 95 -0.99 -10.29 6.67
N VAL A 96 -1.96 -11.21 6.74
CA VAL A 96 -1.93 -12.37 7.65
C VAL A 96 -0.79 -13.34 7.30
N HIS A 97 -0.37 -13.35 6.04
CA HIS A 97 0.74 -14.19 5.55
C HIS A 97 2.10 -13.47 5.54
N CYS A 98 2.16 -12.29 6.15
CA CYS A 98 3.36 -11.47 6.20
C CYS A 98 4.28 -11.93 7.34
N ASP A 99 5.57 -12.14 7.04
CA ASP A 99 6.57 -12.34 8.10
C ASP A 99 6.73 -11.07 8.95
N ARG A 100 7.30 -11.21 10.15
CA ARG A 100 7.36 -10.13 11.13
C ARG A 100 8.14 -8.91 10.62
N GLU A 101 9.26 -9.11 9.94
CA GLU A 101 10.08 -7.99 9.45
C GLU A 101 9.31 -7.16 8.42
N ARG A 102 8.65 -7.84 7.48
CA ARG A 102 7.83 -7.14 6.48
C ARG A 102 6.58 -6.52 7.09
N LEU A 103 5.99 -7.13 8.11
CA LEU A 103 4.82 -6.57 8.80
C LEU A 103 5.19 -5.22 9.43
N GLU A 104 6.37 -5.11 10.05
CA GLU A 104 6.87 -3.83 10.58
C GLU A 104 7.02 -2.75 9.51
N GLN A 105 7.48 -3.11 8.30
CA GLN A 105 7.54 -2.18 7.17
C GLN A 105 6.15 -1.75 6.73
N MET A 106 5.20 -2.69 6.65
CA MET A 106 3.82 -2.39 6.27
C MET A 106 3.08 -1.54 7.31
N LYS A 107 3.36 -1.70 8.60
CA LYS A 107 2.84 -0.82 9.66
C LYS A 107 3.27 0.63 9.44
N ARG A 108 4.54 0.86 9.08
CA ARG A 108 5.04 2.22 8.77
C ARG A 108 4.31 2.84 7.59
N ILE A 109 4.02 2.03 6.56
CA ILE A 109 3.22 2.45 5.41
C ILE A 109 1.79 2.82 5.82
N LEU A 110 1.16 1.99 6.65
CA LEU A 110 -0.18 2.26 7.13
C LEU A 110 -0.23 3.51 8.01
N PHE A 111 0.78 3.73 8.86
CA PHE A 111 0.91 4.93 9.67
C PHE A 111 1.05 6.19 8.80
N ASP A 112 1.87 6.14 7.76
CA ASP A 112 2.02 7.23 6.81
C ASP A 112 0.72 7.50 6.03
N ALA A 113 0.05 6.45 5.52
CA ALA A 113 -1.23 6.58 4.85
C ALA A 113 -2.33 7.13 5.78
N ALA A 114 -2.32 6.77 7.06
CA ALA A 114 -3.27 7.24 8.06
C ALA A 114 -3.15 8.76 8.34
N GLN A 115 -2.02 9.40 7.99
CA GLN A 115 -1.90 10.87 8.04
C GLN A 115 -2.78 11.57 6.99
N ARG A 116 -3.25 10.84 5.97
CA ARG A 116 -3.98 11.38 4.83
C ARG A 116 -5.38 10.78 4.66
N HIS A 117 -5.59 9.57 5.17
CA HIS A 117 -6.84 8.81 5.03
C HIS A 117 -7.28 8.25 6.37
N GLN A 118 -8.60 8.11 6.55
CA GLN A 118 -9.12 7.29 7.64
C GLN A 118 -8.98 5.82 7.24
N ILE A 119 -8.37 5.02 8.12
CA ILE A 119 -8.16 3.59 7.92
C ILE A 119 -8.89 2.83 9.04
N LEU A 120 -9.76 1.89 8.65
CA LEU A 120 -10.36 0.92 9.55
C LEU A 120 -9.73 -0.44 9.28
N LEU A 121 -9.05 -0.98 10.28
CA LEU A 121 -8.41 -2.28 10.21
C LEU A 121 -9.20 -3.29 11.05
N PHE A 122 -9.67 -4.33 10.37
CA PHE A 122 -10.33 -5.49 10.94
C PHE A 122 -9.34 -6.65 10.89
N THR A 123 -9.17 -7.37 12.00
CA THR A 123 -8.26 -8.51 12.06
C THR A 123 -8.68 -9.47 13.16
N CYS A 124 -8.36 -10.75 12.97
CA CYS A 124 -8.46 -11.76 14.01
C CYS A 124 -7.20 -11.84 14.89
N HIS A 125 -6.14 -11.08 14.57
CA HIS A 125 -4.84 -11.14 15.21
C HIS A 125 -4.43 -9.76 15.76
N PRO A 126 -5.15 -9.19 16.76
CA PRO A 126 -4.90 -7.83 17.25
C PRO A 126 -3.47 -7.65 17.78
N GLN A 127 -2.86 -8.69 18.34
CA GLN A 127 -1.48 -8.67 18.86
C GLN A 127 -0.42 -8.31 17.82
N HIS A 128 -0.74 -8.44 16.54
CA HIS A 128 0.14 -8.03 15.45
C HIS A 128 0.18 -6.51 15.26
N TRP A 129 -0.71 -5.76 15.92
CA TRP A 129 -0.97 -4.34 15.66
C TRP A 129 -0.94 -3.46 16.91
N ASP A 130 -0.63 -4.02 18.07
CA ASP A 130 -0.64 -3.32 19.36
C ASP A 130 0.32 -2.11 19.42
N ASP A 131 1.34 -2.10 18.57
CA ASP A 131 2.37 -1.07 18.46
C ASP A 131 2.01 0.09 17.51
N LEU A 132 0.85 0.06 16.86
CA LEU A 132 0.35 1.18 16.05
C LEU A 132 -0.16 2.37 16.90
N GLY A 133 -0.18 2.24 18.23
CA GLY A 133 -0.62 3.30 19.14
C GLY A 133 -2.14 3.52 19.15
N VAL A 134 -2.91 2.58 18.58
CA VAL A 134 -4.37 2.59 18.59
C VAL A 134 -4.88 1.38 19.36
N ALA A 135 -5.70 1.62 20.38
CA ALA A 135 -6.28 0.54 21.17
C ALA A 135 -7.27 -0.29 20.32
N PRO A 136 -7.11 -1.62 20.25
CA PRO A 136 -8.04 -2.47 19.52
C PRO A 136 -9.43 -2.40 20.16
N ARG A 137 -10.46 -2.47 19.33
CA ARG A 137 -11.86 -2.49 19.77
C ARG A 137 -12.51 -3.80 19.38
N ASP A 138 -13.03 -4.51 20.36
CA ASP A 138 -13.84 -5.69 20.11
C ASP A 138 -15.19 -5.31 19.49
N LEU A 139 -15.49 -5.89 18.33
CA LEU A 139 -16.71 -5.59 17.58
C LEU A 139 -17.98 -6.03 18.30
N VAL A 140 -17.92 -7.15 19.04
CA VAL A 140 -19.08 -7.64 19.80
C VAL A 140 -19.43 -6.66 20.91
N SER A 141 -18.42 -6.15 21.61
CA SER A 141 -18.55 -5.13 22.65
C SER A 141 -19.09 -3.81 22.10
N LEU A 142 -18.61 -3.38 20.93
CA LEU A 142 -19.14 -2.19 20.24
C LEU A 142 -20.62 -2.34 19.84
N LYS A 143 -21.02 -3.52 19.33
CA LYS A 143 -22.42 -3.80 18.99
C LYS A 143 -23.32 -3.76 20.23
N ARG A 144 -22.87 -4.30 21.35
CA ARG A 144 -23.63 -4.26 22.62
C ARG A 144 -23.78 -2.83 23.14
N ALA A 145 -22.74 -2.02 23.08
CA ALA A 145 -22.74 -0.63 23.55
C ALA A 145 -23.61 0.31 22.70
N SER A 146 -23.86 -0.02 21.42
CA SER A 146 -24.73 0.77 20.53
C SER A 146 -26.19 0.35 20.56
N SER A 147 -26.51 -0.78 21.22
CA SER A 147 -27.86 -1.33 21.32
C SER A 147 -28.56 -0.98 22.65
N GLY A 148 -27.95 -0.16 23.51
CA GLY A 148 -28.50 0.31 24.78
C GLY A 148 -28.46 1.83 24.85
#